data_AF-A0A7C4T9J5-F1
#
_entry.id   AF-A0A7C4T9J5-F1
#
_cell.length_a   1.000
_cell.length_b   1.000
_cell.length_c   1.000
_cell.angle_alpha   90.00
_cell.angle_beta   90.00
_cell.angle_gamma   90.00
#
_symmetry.space_group_name_H-M   'P 1'
#
loop_
_entity.id
_entity.type
_entity.pdbx_description
1 polymer ?
#
loop_
_entity_poly.entity_id
_entity_poly.type
_entity_poly.pdbx_seq_one_letter_code
_entity_poly.pdbx_strand_id
1 'polypeptide(L)'
;PEVHAKAISKNKSLLHSIREMAMDGIPIYAECGGLILLSQGVVEDKTFNRMAGVFPFDVIMGKSPYLGYRKVELLQDCILGKKSHTLKGHEFHYSNIQFCEKFDEVSKVFKVSDQYDSELFQEGYRLKNTIATYIHIHFNGKNPFGILS
;
A
#
# COMPACT_ATOMS: atom_id res chain seq x y z
N PRO A 1 -7.98 8.39 -5.40
CA PRO A 1 -8.89 7.47 -4.66
C PRO A 1 -9.59 8.13 -3.46
N GLU A 2 -8.91 9.08 -2.82
CA GLU A 2 -9.42 9.91 -1.71
C GLU A 2 -10.77 10.58 -2.04
N VAL A 3 -10.89 11.23 -3.21
CA VAL A 3 -12.11 11.93 -3.68
C VAL A 3 -13.34 11.02 -3.89
N HIS A 4 -13.16 9.69 -3.83
CA HIS A 4 -14.23 8.72 -4.10
C HIS A 4 -14.46 7.71 -2.97
N ALA A 5 -13.86 7.88 -1.79
CA ALA A 5 -13.97 6.92 -0.68
C ALA A 5 -15.43 6.57 -0.34
N LYS A 6 -16.32 7.57 -0.31
CA LYS A 6 -17.75 7.38 -0.05
C LYS A 6 -18.51 6.62 -1.15
N ALA A 7 -18.10 6.78 -2.41
CA ALA A 7 -18.71 6.06 -3.52
C ALA A 7 -18.22 4.60 -3.55
N ILE A 8 -16.92 4.40 -3.34
CA ILE A 8 -16.28 3.09 -3.25
C ILE A 8 -16.86 2.27 -2.10
N SER A 9 -17.03 2.87 -0.91
CA SER A 9 -17.56 2.17 0.28
C SER A 9 -18.99 1.63 0.10
N LYS A 10 -19.75 2.18 -0.85
CA LYS A 10 -21.08 1.68 -1.21
C LYS A 10 -21.03 0.45 -2.12
N ASN A 11 -19.94 0.24 -2.87
CA ASN A 11 -19.79 -0.91 -3.76
C ASN A 11 -19.30 -2.15 -2.98
N LYS A 12 -20.17 -2.68 -2.13
CA LYS A 12 -19.87 -3.84 -1.28
C LYS A 12 -19.45 -5.08 -2.08
N SER A 13 -20.03 -5.28 -3.26
CA SER A 13 -19.69 -6.39 -4.15
C SER A 13 -18.23 -6.31 -4.59
N LEU A 14 -17.78 -5.15 -5.08
CA LEU A 14 -16.38 -4.94 -5.45
C LEU A 14 -15.43 -5.16 -4.27
N LEU A 15 -15.72 -4.55 -3.11
CA LEU A 15 -14.88 -4.66 -1.93
C LEU A 15 -14.75 -6.11 -1.44
N HIS A 16 -15.86 -6.85 -1.47
CA HIS A 16 -15.86 -8.27 -1.13
C HIS A 16 -15.04 -9.08 -2.13
N SER A 17 -15.23 -8.90 -3.44
CA SER A 17 -14.45 -9.61 -4.46
C SER A 17 -12.95 -9.35 -4.34
N ILE A 18 -12.53 -8.11 -4.07
CA ILE A 18 -11.11 -7.78 -3.83
C ILE A 18 -10.58 -8.55 -2.62
N ARG A 19 -11.35 -8.60 -1.54
CA ARG A 19 -10.98 -9.34 -0.34
C ARG A 19 -10.81 -10.83 -0.62
N GLU A 20 -11.78 -11.45 -1.28
CA GLU A 20 -11.73 -12.88 -1.61
C GLU A 20 -10.50 -13.19 -2.46
N MET A 21 -10.24 -12.41 -3.51
CA MET A 21 -9.03 -12.59 -4.35
C MET A 21 -7.73 -12.53 -3.53
N ALA A 22 -7.62 -11.56 -2.60
CA ALA A 22 -6.45 -11.46 -1.73
C ALA A 22 -6.31 -12.68 -0.80
N MET A 23 -7.44 -13.16 -0.24
CA MET A 23 -7.46 -14.29 0.69
C MET A 23 -7.20 -15.63 0.00
N ASP A 24 -7.65 -15.78 -1.25
CA ASP A 24 -7.38 -16.91 -2.14
C ASP A 24 -5.94 -16.94 -2.65
N GLY A 25 -5.13 -15.93 -2.31
CA GLY A 25 -3.72 -15.87 -2.63
C GLY A 25 -3.42 -15.41 -4.05
N ILE A 26 -4.38 -14.78 -4.73
CA ILE A 26 -4.13 -14.10 -6.00
C ILE A 26 -3.15 -12.94 -5.74
N PRO A 27 -2.06 -12.82 -6.52
CA PRO A 27 -1.13 -11.72 -6.34
C PRO A 27 -1.80 -10.36 -6.59
N ILE A 28 -1.68 -9.46 -5.63
CA ILE A 28 -2.18 -8.08 -5.72
C ILE A 28 -1.04 -7.15 -5.32
N TYR A 29 -0.77 -6.16 -6.16
CA TYR A 29 0.15 -5.07 -5.83
C TYR A 29 -0.61 -3.75 -5.91
N ALA A 30 -0.58 -2.96 -4.85
CA ALA A 30 -1.36 -1.76 -4.72
C ALA A 30 -0.52 -0.60 -4.18
N GLU A 31 -0.58 0.55 -4.86
CA GLU A 31 0.13 1.76 -4.50
C GLU A 31 -0.83 2.85 -4.02
N CYS A 32 -0.40 3.64 -3.04
CA CYS A 32 -1.07 4.83 -2.51
C CYS A 32 -2.59 4.62 -2.33
N GLY A 33 -3.44 5.16 -3.19
CA GLY A 33 -4.88 4.98 -3.04
C GLY A 33 -5.39 3.52 -3.19
N GLY A 34 -4.59 2.64 -3.81
CA GLY A 34 -4.82 1.19 -3.76
C GLY A 34 -4.55 0.60 -2.37
N LEU A 35 -3.53 1.10 -1.65
CA LEU A 35 -3.33 0.76 -0.23
C LEU A 35 -4.55 1.15 0.59
N ILE A 36 -5.11 2.34 0.34
CA ILE A 36 -6.34 2.80 1.01
C ILE A 36 -7.51 1.86 0.70
N LEU A 37 -7.66 1.42 -0.56
CA LEU A 37 -8.72 0.48 -0.94
C LEU A 37 -8.61 -0.88 -0.23
N LEU A 38 -7.38 -1.32 0.09
CA LEU A 38 -7.12 -2.60 0.75
C LEU A 38 -7.17 -2.51 2.29
N SER A 39 -7.25 -1.33 2.88
CA SER A 39 -7.37 -1.13 4.34
C SER A 39 -8.74 -1.59 4.87
N GLN A 40 -8.91 -1.63 6.20
CA GLN A 40 -10.24 -1.81 6.83
C GLN A 40 -11.20 -0.68 6.49
N GLY A 41 -10.70 0.54 6.56
CA GLY A 41 -11.39 1.72 6.07
C GLY A 41 -10.50 2.93 6.02
N VAL A 42 -11.11 4.03 5.61
CA VAL A 42 -10.49 5.35 5.59
C VAL A 42 -11.37 6.34 6.35
N VAL A 43 -10.74 7.11 7.23
CA VAL A 43 -11.37 8.20 7.97
C VAL A 43 -11.04 9.51 7.29
N GLU A 44 -12.07 10.22 6.85
CA GLU A 44 -12.00 11.55 6.26
C GLU A 44 -13.09 12.41 6.88
N ASP A 45 -12.75 13.62 7.37
CA ASP A 45 -13.70 14.54 8.01
C ASP A 45 -14.61 13.88 9.06
N LYS A 46 -14.01 13.06 9.94
CA LYS A 46 -14.69 12.27 10.99
C LYS A 46 -15.67 11.21 10.47
N THR A 47 -15.69 10.97 9.17
CA THR A 47 -16.51 9.93 8.54
C THR A 47 -15.64 8.72 8.24
N PHE A 48 -16.00 7.57 8.80
CA PHE A 48 -15.39 6.30 8.46
C PHE A 48 -16.05 5.70 7.21
N ASN A 49 -15.25 5.41 6.20
CA ASN A 49 -15.66 4.72 4.98
C ASN A 49 -15.00 3.35 4.94
N ARG A 50 -15.81 2.29 5.04
CA ARG A 50 -15.32 0.90 4.95
C ARG A 50 -14.73 0.62 3.57
N MET A 51 -13.59 -0.10 3.57
CA MET A 51 -12.85 -0.53 2.39
C MET A 51 -12.81 -2.07 2.33
N ALA A 52 -11.90 -2.67 1.55
CA ALA A 52 -11.91 -4.13 1.32
C ALA A 52 -11.49 -4.95 2.55
N GLY A 53 -10.80 -4.33 3.51
CA GLY A 53 -10.38 -4.93 4.77
C GLY A 53 -9.31 -6.00 4.64
N VAL A 54 -8.61 -6.07 3.50
CA VAL A 54 -7.52 -7.04 3.29
C VAL A 54 -6.44 -6.85 4.35
N PHE A 55 -6.04 -5.61 4.59
CA PHE A 55 -5.13 -5.28 5.67
C PHE A 55 -5.88 -4.81 6.92
N PRO A 56 -5.38 -5.18 8.11
CA PRO A 56 -6.04 -4.92 9.38
C PRO A 56 -5.63 -3.55 9.97
N PHE A 57 -5.63 -2.52 9.13
CA PHE A 57 -5.37 -1.15 9.55
C PHE A 57 -6.39 -0.20 8.95
N ASP A 58 -6.59 0.94 9.60
CA ASP A 58 -7.31 2.07 9.04
C ASP A 58 -6.34 3.07 8.42
N VAL A 59 -6.86 3.88 7.50
CA VAL A 59 -6.15 5.03 6.94
C VAL A 59 -6.81 6.30 7.42
N ILE A 60 -6.03 7.24 7.94
CA ILE A 60 -6.53 8.53 8.41
C ILE A 60 -6.07 9.62 7.44
N MET A 61 -7.02 10.32 6.83
CA MET A 61 -6.73 11.48 5.98
C MET A 61 -6.23 12.64 6.82
N GLY A 62 -5.05 13.15 6.48
CA GLY A 62 -4.41 14.32 7.06
C GLY A 62 -4.51 15.54 6.16
N LYS A 63 -3.93 16.66 6.63
CA LYS A 63 -3.93 17.94 5.91
C LYS A 63 -2.61 18.26 5.22
N SER A 64 -1.51 17.68 5.70
CA SER A 64 -0.17 17.92 5.19
C SER A 64 0.27 16.74 4.32
N PRO A 65 0.83 16.99 3.13
CA PRO A 65 1.31 15.92 2.28
C PRO A 65 2.64 15.37 2.79
N TYR A 66 2.85 14.08 2.61
CA TYR A 66 4.15 13.45 2.54
C TYR A 66 4.62 13.51 1.10
N LEU A 67 5.82 14.04 0.87
CA LEU A 67 6.40 14.17 -0.46
C LEU A 67 7.89 13.80 -0.41
N GLY A 68 8.33 12.99 -1.36
CA GLY A 68 9.76 12.76 -1.54
C GLY A 68 10.06 11.66 -2.54
N TYR A 69 11.23 11.76 -3.18
CA TYR A 69 11.82 10.63 -3.90
C TYR A 69 12.43 9.64 -2.90
N ARG A 70 12.18 8.36 -3.13
CA ARG A 70 12.55 7.27 -2.23
C ARG A 70 13.36 6.21 -2.95
N LYS A 71 14.34 5.63 -2.25
CA LYS A 71 14.95 4.36 -2.59
C LYS A 71 14.28 3.27 -1.76
N VAL A 72 13.95 2.14 -2.40
CA VAL A 72 13.24 1.03 -1.76
C VAL A 72 14.08 -0.24 -1.91
N GLU A 73 14.59 -0.76 -0.81
CA GLU A 73 15.25 -2.06 -0.77
C GLU A 73 14.23 -3.15 -0.40
N LEU A 74 14.14 -4.20 -1.21
CA LEU A 74 13.26 -5.34 -0.93
C LEU A 74 13.87 -6.22 0.17
N LEU A 75 13.18 -6.37 1.30
CA LEU A 75 13.65 -7.19 2.43
C LEU A 75 13.46 -8.70 2.20
N GLN A 76 12.66 -9.07 1.19
CA GLN A 76 12.32 -10.44 0.83
C GLN A 76 11.89 -10.52 -0.64
N ASP A 77 11.90 -11.74 -1.19
CA ASP A 77 11.36 -12.00 -2.53
C ASP A 77 9.87 -11.67 -2.61
N CYS A 78 9.48 -10.97 -3.67
CA CYS A 78 8.09 -10.63 -3.96
C CYS A 78 7.86 -10.35 -5.46
N ILE A 79 6.64 -9.94 -5.82
CA ILE A 79 6.25 -9.60 -7.19
C ILE A 79 7.12 -8.51 -7.84
N LEU A 80 7.70 -7.61 -7.03
CA LEU A 80 8.56 -6.54 -7.55
C LEU A 80 10.01 -6.96 -7.81
N GLY A 81 10.44 -8.13 -7.31
CA GLY A 81 11.81 -8.60 -7.48
C GLY A 81 12.31 -9.48 -6.35
N LYS A 82 13.63 -9.71 -6.37
CA LYS A 82 14.33 -10.51 -5.37
C LYS A 82 14.73 -9.69 -4.17
N LYS A 83 14.93 -10.35 -3.04
CA LYS A 83 15.52 -9.75 -1.84
C LYS A 83 16.79 -8.97 -2.20
N SER A 84 16.96 -7.83 -1.55
CA SER A 84 18.04 -6.86 -1.74
C SER A 84 18.07 -6.15 -3.10
N HIS A 85 17.08 -6.35 -3.99
CA HIS A 85 16.89 -5.44 -5.11
C HIS A 85 16.50 -4.06 -4.60
N THR A 86 17.12 -3.03 -5.18
CA THR A 86 16.79 -1.63 -4.92
C THR A 86 15.98 -1.06 -6.07
N LEU A 87 14.82 -0.52 -5.73
CA LEU A 87 13.91 0.20 -6.62
C LEU A 87 13.97 1.69 -6.30
N LYS A 88 13.57 2.51 -7.27
CA LYS A 88 13.33 3.95 -7.05
C LYS A 88 11.84 4.20 -7.11
N GLY A 89 11.39 5.19 -6.37
CA GLY A 89 10.01 5.62 -6.41
C GLY A 89 9.85 7.00 -5.82
N HIS A 90 8.60 7.37 -5.61
CA HIS A 90 8.24 8.59 -4.92
C HIS A 90 7.03 8.35 -4.04
N GLU A 91 6.87 9.15 -2.99
CA GLU A 91 5.63 9.23 -2.25
C GLU A 91 5.00 10.61 -2.45
N PHE A 92 3.67 10.60 -2.61
CA PHE A 92 2.84 11.79 -2.58
C PHE A 92 1.45 11.39 -2.08
N HIS A 93 1.20 11.63 -0.79
CA HIS A 93 -0.08 11.26 -0.15
C HIS A 93 -0.34 12.14 1.07
N TYR A 94 -1.60 12.22 1.50
CA TYR A 94 -2.03 13.04 2.63
C TYR A 94 -2.37 12.22 3.87
N SER A 95 -2.09 10.91 3.87
CA SER A 95 -2.74 9.97 4.78
C SER A 95 -1.75 9.15 5.61
N ASN A 96 -2.20 8.71 6.78
CA ASN A 96 -1.40 7.87 7.66
C ASN A 96 -2.10 6.56 7.96
N ILE A 97 -1.32 5.50 8.14
CA ILE A 97 -1.84 4.20 8.59
C ILE A 97 -1.94 4.20 10.11
N GLN A 98 -3.08 3.74 10.61
CA GLN A 98 -3.32 3.48 12.01
C GLN A 98 -3.63 2.00 12.21
N PHE A 99 -2.70 1.28 12.83
CA PHE A 99 -2.95 -0.09 13.26
C PHE A 99 -3.83 -0.09 14.50
N CYS A 100 -4.98 -0.78 14.42
CA CYS A 100 -5.89 -0.91 15.55
C CYS A 100 -5.37 -1.94 16.57
N GLU A 101 -4.66 -2.98 16.09
CA GLU A 101 -4.09 -4.05 16.92
C GLU A 101 -2.76 -4.54 16.31
N LYS A 102 -1.98 -5.33 17.05
CA LYS A 102 -0.80 -6.03 16.49
C LYS A 102 -1.28 -7.20 15.65
N PHE A 103 -0.82 -7.25 14.40
CA PHE A 103 -1.11 -8.36 13.48
C PHE A 103 0.17 -9.01 13.03
N ASP A 104 0.45 -10.20 13.57
CA ASP A 104 1.67 -10.96 13.28
C ASP A 104 1.71 -11.48 11.83
N GLU A 105 0.55 -11.53 11.15
CA GLU A 105 0.44 -12.01 9.77
C GLU A 105 0.88 -10.98 8.72
N VAL A 106 0.96 -9.69 9.09
CA VAL A 106 1.34 -8.61 8.17
C VAL A 106 2.82 -8.29 8.33
N SER A 107 3.61 -8.58 7.31
CA SER A 107 5.03 -8.21 7.29
C SER A 107 5.26 -6.92 6.51
N LYS A 108 6.34 -6.20 6.87
CA LYS A 108 6.85 -5.07 6.10
C LYS A 108 8.00 -5.57 5.24
N VAL A 109 7.94 -5.29 3.94
CA VAL A 109 8.82 -5.92 2.96
C VAL A 109 9.74 -4.91 2.27
N PHE A 110 9.56 -3.62 2.56
CA PHE A 110 10.36 -2.53 2.03
C PHE A 110 11.12 -1.84 3.15
N LYS A 111 12.42 -1.66 2.96
CA LYS A 111 13.21 -0.66 3.67
C LYS A 111 13.31 0.58 2.79
N VAL A 112 12.92 1.72 3.34
CA VAL A 112 12.79 2.97 2.60
C VAL A 112 13.86 3.94 3.06
N SER A 113 14.58 4.49 2.10
CA SER A 113 15.64 5.46 2.31
C SER A 113 15.43 6.71 1.47
N ASP A 114 16.04 7.82 1.89
CA ASP A 114 16.16 9.01 1.06
C ASP A 114 17.21 8.83 -0.05
N GLN A 115 17.43 9.89 -0.83
CA GLN A 115 18.41 9.88 -1.92
C GLN A 115 19.87 9.72 -1.45
N TYR A 116 20.16 10.01 -0.18
CA TYR A 116 21.48 9.92 0.45
C TYR A 116 21.68 8.60 1.21
N ASP A 117 20.81 7.61 0.99
CA ASP A 117 20.84 6.29 1.62
C ASP A 117 20.61 6.29 3.14
N SER A 118 20.05 7.39 3.68
CA SER A 118 19.57 7.43 5.06
C SER A 118 18.25 6.68 5.17
N GLU A 119 18.19 5.65 6.03
CA GLU A 119 16.94 4.92 6.31
C GLU A 119 15.94 5.82 7.02
N LEU A 120 14.70 5.81 6.51
CA LEU A 120 13.60 6.61 7.03
C LEU A 120 12.62 5.75 7.81
N PHE A 121 12.14 4.67 7.18
CA PHE A 121 11.15 3.77 7.74
C PHE A 121 11.06 2.47 6.94
N GLN A 122 10.30 1.52 7.47
CA GLN A 122 9.92 0.29 6.76
C GLN A 122 8.41 0.28 6.49
N GLU A 123 8.05 -0.12 5.28
CA GLU A 123 6.67 -0.30 4.81
C GLU A 123 6.57 -1.44 3.78
N GLY A 124 5.67 -1.35 2.80
CA GLY A 124 5.37 -2.46 1.89
C GLY A 124 4.67 -3.57 2.66
N TYR A 125 3.44 -3.32 3.06
CA TYR A 125 2.65 -4.23 3.88
C TYR A 125 2.28 -5.44 3.05
N ARG A 126 2.69 -6.62 3.50
CA ARG A 126 2.39 -7.89 2.84
C ARG A 126 1.50 -8.75 3.71
N LEU A 127 0.46 -9.27 3.08
CA LEU A 127 -0.37 -10.36 3.60
C LEU A 127 -0.56 -11.37 2.48
N LYS A 128 -0.17 -12.64 2.71
CA LYS A 128 -0.12 -13.68 1.66
C LYS A 128 0.67 -13.20 0.42
N ASN A 129 0.01 -13.09 -0.73
CA ASN A 129 0.59 -12.62 -1.99
C ASN A 129 0.17 -11.17 -2.34
N THR A 130 -0.46 -10.47 -1.41
CA THR A 130 -0.86 -9.07 -1.57
C THR A 130 0.18 -8.15 -0.94
N ILE A 131 0.60 -7.12 -1.67
CA ILE A 131 1.48 -6.05 -1.19
C ILE A 131 0.81 -4.70 -1.39
N ALA A 132 0.82 -3.87 -0.35
CA ALA A 132 0.37 -2.49 -0.40
C ALA A 132 1.46 -1.54 0.09
N THR A 133 1.65 -0.42 -0.61
CA THR A 133 2.65 0.60 -0.26
C THR A 133 2.15 2.02 -0.55
N TYR A 134 2.68 3.03 0.12
CA TYR A 134 2.50 4.42 -0.28
C TYR A 134 3.47 4.87 -1.38
N ILE A 135 4.51 4.08 -1.66
CA ILE A 135 5.53 4.42 -2.65
C ILE A 135 5.05 4.03 -4.04
N HIS A 136 5.04 5.02 -4.91
CA HIS A 136 4.88 4.83 -6.35
C HIS A 136 6.21 4.43 -6.96
N ILE A 137 6.34 3.15 -7.31
CA ILE A 137 7.58 2.59 -7.84
C ILE A 137 7.77 3.03 -9.29
N HIS A 138 8.97 3.53 -9.60
CA HIS A 138 9.37 3.87 -10.96
C HIS A 138 9.84 2.61 -11.69
N PHE A 139 8.97 2.07 -12.54
CA PHE A 139 9.37 1.03 -13.48
C PHE A 139 10.14 1.67 -14.64
N ASN A 140 11.47 1.75 -14.54
CA ASN A 140 12.35 2.33 -15.58
C ASN A 140 12.43 1.47 -16.86
N GLY A 141 11.30 1.12 -17.47
CA GLY A 141 11.20 0.33 -18.71
C GLY A 141 11.53 -1.16 -18.55
N LYS A 142 12.06 -1.60 -17.40
CA LYS A 142 12.14 -3.01 -17.01
C LYS A 142 11.00 -3.33 -16.07
N ASN A 143 9.81 -3.50 -16.64
CA ASN A 143 8.65 -4.03 -15.94
C ASN A 143 8.65 -5.55 -16.18
N PRO A 144 9.09 -6.40 -15.22
CA PRO A 144 9.11 -7.83 -15.48
C PRO A 144 7.70 -8.44 -15.53
N PHE A 145 6.64 -7.75 -15.09
CA PHE A 145 5.33 -8.39 -14.87
C PHE A 145 4.08 -7.55 -15.19
N GLY A 146 4.15 -6.59 -16.12
CA GLY A 146 2.94 -5.98 -16.70
C GLY A 146 2.03 -5.25 -15.70
N ILE A 147 2.61 -4.65 -14.65
CA ILE A 147 1.87 -3.77 -13.74
C ILE A 147 1.56 -2.48 -14.48
N LEU A 148 0.28 -2.21 -14.74
CA LEU A 148 -0.21 -0.96 -15.33
C LEU A 148 -0.23 0.13 -14.24
N SER A 149 0.50 1.22 -14.47
CA SER A 149 0.43 2.48 -13.71
C SER A 149 -0.72 3.34 -14.17
#